data_AF-A0A9P8GTW9-F1
#
_entry.id   AF-A0A9P8GTW9-F1
#
_cell.length_a   1.000
_cell.length_b   1.000
_cell.length_c   1.000
_cell.angle_alpha   90.00
_cell.angle_beta   90.00
_cell.angle_gamma   90.00
#
_symmetry.space_group_name_H-M   'P 1'
#
loop_
_entity.id
_entity.type
_entity.pdbx_description
1 polymer ?
#
loop_
_entity_poly.entity_id
_entity_poly.type
_entity_poly.pdbx_seq_one_letter_code
_entity_poly.pdbx_strand_id
1 'polypeptide(L)'
;MPLRIFEIRKFSSVDPFDSYPPTRLPREHAQRLIHTFLTKIAFQYYPLDTNTSSNPFLVSWWPLALGDSALFHVSLQTACLDEELLAQKGFQSSELLMADSVALLRRKVRSQTLAVQDGTMNSVITLAAIEFGKGNVMISRMHIDGVKRMVDTRGGICSVRQTSPLTARMVSWVSMLLTGGPQFETQDDYGTGRGIPSVPEWCLDPPIRRLDPSYFSDLMTDKAVWNVFIRLRNVFERAQVVPLSTTKLHDLTCFVLHRLLPANPDLTTLVGSPVTEFGTIGNRISGT
;
A
#
# COMPACT_ATOMS: atom_id res chain seq x y z
N MET A 1 35.28 -2.66 10.07
CA MET A 1 34.56 -3.35 11.15
C MET A 1 33.27 -3.96 10.58
N PRO A 2 33.21 -5.28 10.30
CA PRO A 2 32.08 -5.86 9.58
C PRO A 2 31.09 -6.52 10.55
N LEU A 3 29.92 -5.90 10.72
CA LEU A 3 28.73 -6.47 11.37
C LEU A 3 27.54 -6.28 10.43
N ARG A 4 27.51 -6.89 9.24
CA ARG A 4 26.34 -6.78 8.32
C ARG A 4 26.02 -8.01 7.45
N ILE A 5 26.56 -9.19 7.75
CA ILE A 5 26.24 -10.43 7.01
C ILE A 5 25.51 -11.47 7.88
N PHE A 6 25.51 -11.31 9.22
CA PHE A 6 24.93 -12.30 10.14
C PHE A 6 23.40 -12.23 10.29
N GLU A 7 22.74 -11.11 9.95
CA GLU A 7 21.28 -11.00 10.13
C GLU A 7 20.48 -11.60 8.97
N ILE A 8 21.00 -11.58 7.73
CA ILE A 8 20.31 -12.20 6.59
C ILE A 8 20.39 -13.74 6.68
N ARG A 9 21.45 -14.29 7.27
CA ARG A 9 21.60 -15.74 7.48
C ARG A 9 20.65 -16.33 8.54
N LYS A 10 19.93 -15.51 9.31
CA LYS A 10 18.93 -16.02 10.29
C LYS A 10 17.57 -16.32 9.69
N PHE A 11 17.26 -15.84 8.48
CA PHE A 11 15.95 -16.09 7.85
C PHE A 11 15.81 -17.47 7.18
N SER A 12 16.89 -18.24 7.08
CA SER A 12 16.87 -19.65 6.65
C SER A 12 16.81 -20.64 7.83
N SER A 13 16.67 -20.14 9.07
CA SER A 13 16.49 -21.00 10.24
C SER A 13 15.06 -21.49 10.29
N VAL A 14 14.89 -22.81 10.36
CA VAL A 14 13.67 -23.45 10.87
C VAL A 14 13.29 -22.71 12.17
N ASP A 15 12.07 -22.17 12.26
CA ASP A 15 11.55 -21.49 13.46
C ASP A 15 11.43 -22.50 14.60
N PRO A 16 12.44 -22.64 15.48
CA PRO A 16 12.56 -23.80 16.35
C PRO A 16 11.57 -23.77 17.51
N PHE A 17 10.85 -22.67 17.68
CA PHE A 17 9.91 -22.44 18.78
C PHE A 17 8.45 -22.35 18.32
N ASP A 18 8.17 -22.61 17.03
CA ASP A 18 6.82 -22.49 16.44
C ASP A 18 6.15 -21.15 16.79
N SER A 19 6.92 -20.07 16.66
CA SER A 19 6.51 -18.70 16.98
C SER A 19 5.61 -18.07 15.91
N TYR A 20 5.58 -18.65 14.70
CA TYR A 20 4.73 -18.15 13.62
C TYR A 20 3.25 -18.51 13.83
N PRO A 21 2.31 -17.67 13.35
CA PRO A 21 0.89 -18.01 13.33
C PRO A 21 0.66 -19.38 12.64
N PRO A 22 -0.19 -20.25 13.23
CA PRO A 22 -0.37 -21.60 12.73
C PRO A 22 -1.04 -21.59 11.35
N THR A 23 -0.56 -22.45 10.45
CA THR A 23 -1.14 -22.61 9.10
C THR A 23 -1.45 -24.08 8.83
N ARG A 24 -2.37 -24.34 7.90
CA ARG A 24 -2.66 -25.70 7.42
C ARG A 24 -1.64 -26.22 6.39
N LEU A 25 -0.68 -25.39 5.98
CA LEU A 25 0.37 -25.80 5.06
C LEU A 25 1.44 -26.62 5.79
N PRO A 26 2.15 -27.52 5.08
CA PRO A 26 3.35 -28.15 5.62
C PRO A 26 4.36 -27.10 6.08
N ARG A 27 5.02 -27.32 7.22
CA ARG A 27 5.95 -26.36 7.84
C ARG A 27 7.02 -25.86 6.88
N GLU A 28 7.63 -26.77 6.13
CA GLU A 28 8.65 -26.44 5.13
C GLU A 28 8.10 -25.54 4.01
N HIS A 29 6.85 -25.76 3.61
CA HIS A 29 6.19 -24.93 2.61
C HIS A 29 5.94 -23.52 3.17
N ALA A 30 5.37 -23.41 4.37
CA ALA A 30 5.17 -22.12 5.02
C ALA A 30 6.51 -21.36 5.18
N GLN A 31 7.58 -22.03 5.59
CA GLN A 31 8.91 -21.42 5.74
C GLN A 31 9.49 -20.92 4.41
N ARG A 32 9.31 -21.67 3.31
CA ARG A 32 9.68 -21.18 1.98
C ARG A 32 8.88 -19.93 1.61
N LEU A 33 7.56 -19.92 1.83
CA LEU A 33 6.71 -18.76 1.53
C LEU A 33 7.11 -17.53 2.35
N ILE A 34 7.49 -17.72 3.63
CA ILE A 34 8.04 -16.64 4.47
C ILE A 34 9.31 -16.07 3.84
N HIS A 35 10.25 -16.94 3.46
CA HIS A 35 11.47 -16.52 2.81
C HIS A 35 11.20 -15.78 1.49
N THR A 36 10.31 -16.32 0.64
CA THR A 36 9.89 -15.68 -0.61
C THR A 36 9.24 -14.31 -0.36
N PHE A 37 8.39 -14.18 0.65
CA PHE A 37 7.80 -12.90 1.02
C PHE A 37 8.87 -11.86 1.37
N LEU A 38 9.81 -12.23 2.26
CA LEU A 38 10.83 -11.33 2.78
C LEU A 38 11.93 -10.95 1.77
N THR A 39 12.21 -11.84 0.81
CA THR A 39 13.31 -11.65 -0.15
C THR A 39 12.84 -11.17 -1.53
N LYS A 40 11.56 -11.35 -1.86
CA LYS A 40 11.00 -10.99 -3.17
C LYS A 40 9.76 -10.10 -3.05
N ILE A 41 8.69 -10.60 -2.45
CA ILE A 41 7.38 -9.93 -2.50
C ILE A 41 7.41 -8.54 -1.83
N ALA A 42 8.08 -8.40 -0.68
CA ALA A 42 8.22 -7.12 0.01
C ALA A 42 8.82 -6.01 -0.87
N PHE A 43 9.79 -6.36 -1.72
CA PHE A 43 10.43 -5.44 -2.65
C PHE A 43 9.58 -5.15 -3.88
N GLN A 44 8.81 -6.13 -4.35
CA GLN A 44 7.82 -5.90 -5.41
C GLN A 44 6.68 -4.99 -4.96
N TYR A 45 6.28 -5.09 -3.70
CA TYR A 45 5.23 -4.25 -3.13
C TYR A 45 5.68 -2.83 -2.83
N TYR A 46 6.96 -2.64 -2.51
CA TYR A 46 7.52 -1.31 -2.26
C TYR A 46 8.86 -1.11 -2.99
N PRO A 47 8.82 -0.94 -4.32
CA PRO A 47 10.02 -0.83 -5.15
C PRO A 47 10.79 0.47 -4.92
N LEU A 48 10.17 1.47 -4.30
CA LEU A 48 10.81 2.76 -3.98
C LEU A 48 11.93 2.62 -2.95
N ASP A 49 11.98 1.52 -2.19
CA ASP A 49 13.01 1.29 -1.18
C ASP A 49 13.53 -0.15 -1.24
N THR A 50 14.71 -0.32 -1.83
CA THR A 50 15.37 -1.63 -1.94
C THR A 50 16.25 -1.96 -0.74
N ASN A 51 16.33 -1.08 0.28
CA ASN A 51 17.10 -1.34 1.48
C ASN A 51 16.29 -2.15 2.50
N THR A 52 16.83 -3.29 2.92
CA THR A 52 16.21 -4.18 3.91
C THR A 52 15.94 -3.53 5.26
N SER A 53 16.74 -2.52 5.64
CA SER A 53 16.63 -1.86 6.95
C SER A 53 15.63 -0.70 6.97
N SER A 54 15.02 -0.34 5.83
CA SER A 54 14.06 0.77 5.74
C SER A 54 12.81 0.45 4.94
N ASN A 55 12.81 -0.61 4.12
CA ASN A 55 11.64 -1.02 3.35
C ASN A 55 10.42 -1.24 4.27
N PRO A 56 9.30 -0.51 4.07
CA PRO A 56 8.13 -0.57 4.94
C PRO A 56 7.51 -1.96 5.11
N PHE A 57 7.62 -2.83 4.10
CA PHE A 57 7.11 -4.20 4.20
C PHE A 57 7.97 -5.09 5.10
N LEU A 58 9.26 -4.81 5.20
CA LEU A 58 10.16 -5.55 6.09
C LEU A 58 10.10 -4.99 7.51
N VAL A 59 10.17 -3.68 7.68
CA VAL A 59 10.28 -3.05 9.01
C VAL A 59 8.96 -2.79 9.70
N SER A 60 7.82 -2.86 8.99
CA SER A 60 6.50 -2.59 9.57
C SER A 60 5.44 -3.63 9.21
N TRP A 61 5.31 -4.02 7.93
CA TRP A 61 4.31 -5.02 7.53
C TRP A 61 4.58 -6.37 8.16
N TRP A 62 5.81 -6.89 8.02
CA TRP A 62 6.14 -8.22 8.50
C TRP A 62 6.00 -8.37 10.03
N PRO A 63 6.52 -7.45 10.87
CA PRO A 63 6.24 -7.47 12.31
C PRO A 63 4.74 -7.43 12.64
N LEU A 64 3.95 -6.66 11.90
CA LEU A 64 2.50 -6.61 12.07
C LEU A 64 1.84 -7.95 11.69
N ALA A 65 2.30 -8.59 10.61
CA ALA A 65 1.80 -9.88 10.16
C ALA A 65 2.08 -10.98 11.20
N LEU A 66 3.25 -10.97 11.86
CA LEU A 66 3.55 -11.92 12.94
C LEU A 66 2.58 -11.81 14.12
N GLY A 67 2.05 -10.60 14.38
CA GLY A 67 1.06 -10.35 15.43
C GLY A 67 -0.41 -10.51 15.00
N ASP A 68 -0.69 -10.74 13.72
CA ASP A 68 -2.04 -10.82 13.17
C ASP A 68 -2.17 -12.00 12.21
N SER A 69 -2.86 -13.06 12.65
CA SER A 69 -3.01 -14.28 11.85
C SER A 69 -3.69 -14.04 10.50
N ALA A 70 -4.66 -13.12 10.40
CA ALA A 70 -5.29 -12.86 9.10
C ALA A 70 -4.27 -12.25 8.13
N LEU A 71 -3.51 -11.27 8.61
CA LEU A 71 -2.47 -10.62 7.81
C LEU A 71 -1.33 -11.58 7.46
N PHE A 72 -0.95 -12.45 8.38
CA PHE A 72 0.04 -13.49 8.12
C PHE A 72 -0.37 -14.39 6.97
N HIS A 73 -1.59 -14.93 7.01
CA HIS A 73 -2.10 -15.81 5.96
C HIS A 73 -2.17 -15.11 4.62
N VAL A 74 -2.66 -13.86 4.58
CA VAL A 74 -2.71 -13.08 3.33
C VAL A 74 -1.29 -12.78 2.83
N SER A 75 -0.32 -12.51 3.70
CA SER A 75 1.08 -12.29 3.30
C SER A 75 1.67 -13.55 2.66
N LEU A 76 1.48 -14.73 3.27
CA LEU A 76 1.91 -16.00 2.67
C LEU A 76 1.17 -16.29 1.36
N GLN A 77 -0.12 -15.94 1.28
CA GLN A 77 -0.92 -16.14 0.08
C GLN A 77 -0.30 -15.40 -1.12
N THR A 78 0.22 -14.20 -0.91
CA THR A 78 0.82 -13.41 -1.99
C THR A 78 2.11 -14.03 -2.54
N ALA A 79 2.98 -14.57 -1.66
CA ALA A 79 4.14 -15.34 -2.07
C ALA A 79 3.74 -16.65 -2.77
N CYS A 80 2.71 -17.32 -2.25
CA CYS A 80 2.22 -18.58 -2.80
C CYS A 80 1.63 -18.40 -4.19
N LEU A 81 0.85 -17.33 -4.41
CA LEU A 81 0.30 -16.99 -5.73
C LEU A 81 1.39 -16.73 -6.75
N ASP A 82 2.47 -16.01 -6.38
CA ASP A 82 3.62 -15.77 -7.26
C ASP A 82 4.32 -17.08 -7.65
N GLU A 83 4.58 -17.97 -6.69
CA GLU A 83 5.17 -19.29 -6.96
C GLU A 83 4.24 -20.18 -7.82
N GLU A 84 2.96 -20.26 -7.50
CA GLU A 84 1.95 -21.07 -8.21
C GLU A 84 1.71 -20.58 -9.64
N LEU A 85 1.69 -19.26 -9.86
CA LEU A 85 1.56 -18.65 -11.18
C LEU A 85 2.76 -18.98 -12.06
N LEU A 86 3.98 -18.91 -11.52
CA LEU A 86 5.21 -19.28 -12.23
C LEU A 86 5.27 -20.79 -12.52
N ALA A 87 4.80 -21.62 -11.59
CA ALA A 87 4.82 -23.07 -11.75
C ALA A 87 3.75 -23.60 -12.72
N GLN A 88 2.67 -22.84 -12.95
CA GLN A 88 1.50 -23.25 -13.76
C GLN A 88 0.88 -24.58 -13.31
N LYS A 89 0.83 -24.83 -12.00
CA LYS A 89 0.37 -26.11 -11.40
C LYS A 89 -0.93 -26.00 -10.61
N GLY A 90 -1.67 -24.91 -10.77
CA GLY A 90 -2.91 -24.62 -10.02
C GLY A 90 -2.67 -23.83 -8.74
N PHE A 91 -3.75 -23.54 -7.99
CA PHE A 91 -3.77 -22.55 -6.91
C PHE A 91 -4.17 -23.11 -5.53
N GLN A 92 -3.98 -24.41 -5.31
CA GLN A 92 -4.54 -25.11 -4.14
C GLN A 92 -4.03 -24.54 -2.80
N SER A 93 -2.74 -24.18 -2.71
CA SER A 93 -2.14 -23.70 -1.46
C SER A 93 -2.53 -22.24 -1.20
N SER A 94 -2.57 -21.40 -2.23
CA SER A 94 -3.03 -20.02 -2.08
C SER A 94 -4.52 -19.94 -1.77
N GLU A 95 -5.36 -20.80 -2.34
CA GLU A 95 -6.79 -20.91 -2.00
C GLU A 95 -7.02 -21.35 -0.55
N LEU A 96 -6.18 -22.26 -0.04
CA LEU A 96 -6.22 -22.68 1.36
C LEU A 96 -5.93 -21.52 2.32
N LEU A 97 -4.86 -20.76 2.03
CA LEU A 97 -4.47 -19.57 2.78
C LEU A 97 -5.55 -18.47 2.71
N MET A 98 -6.18 -18.30 1.54
CA MET A 98 -7.31 -17.39 1.35
C MET A 98 -8.52 -17.77 2.20
N ALA A 99 -8.88 -19.05 2.20
CA ALA A 99 -10.02 -19.53 2.97
C ALA A 99 -9.81 -19.29 4.48
N ASP A 100 -8.58 -19.53 4.97
CA ASP A 100 -8.22 -19.27 6.36
C ASP A 100 -8.26 -17.78 6.71
N SER A 101 -7.67 -16.92 5.85
CA SER A 101 -7.68 -15.48 6.09
C SER A 101 -9.09 -14.90 6.12
N VAL A 102 -9.97 -15.33 5.20
CA VAL A 102 -11.38 -14.92 5.17
C VAL A 102 -12.13 -15.40 6.41
N ALA A 103 -11.88 -16.64 6.87
CA ALA A 103 -12.49 -17.16 8.09
C ALA A 103 -12.06 -16.36 9.33
N LEU A 104 -10.78 -16.00 9.44
CA LEU A 104 -10.27 -15.14 10.50
C LEU A 104 -10.88 -13.74 10.43
N LEU A 105 -10.92 -13.12 9.26
CA LEU A 105 -11.52 -11.80 9.04
C LEU A 105 -13.00 -11.77 9.43
N ARG A 106 -13.78 -12.78 9.05
CA ARG A 106 -15.20 -12.91 9.45
C ARG A 106 -15.39 -12.89 10.97
N ARG A 107 -14.43 -13.42 11.73
CA ARG A 107 -14.46 -13.35 13.20
C ARG A 107 -14.07 -11.94 13.68
N LYS A 108 -13.02 -11.35 13.10
CA LYS A 108 -12.56 -10.00 13.48
C LYS A 108 -13.62 -8.92 13.26
N VAL A 109 -14.31 -8.94 12.11
CA VAL A 109 -15.32 -7.91 11.77
C VAL A 109 -16.57 -7.94 12.65
N ARG A 110 -16.78 -9.00 13.44
CA ARG A 110 -17.86 -9.07 14.44
C ARG A 110 -17.55 -8.29 15.71
N SER A 111 -16.27 -7.96 15.94
CA SER A 111 -15.83 -7.17 17.09
C SER A 111 -15.48 -5.76 16.64
N GLN A 112 -16.11 -4.74 17.24
CA GLN A 112 -15.88 -3.33 16.92
C GLN A 112 -14.39 -2.96 16.97
N THR A 113 -13.66 -3.48 17.97
CA THR A 113 -12.24 -3.19 18.18
C THR A 113 -11.35 -3.92 17.18
N LEU A 114 -11.61 -5.21 16.92
CA LEU A 114 -10.77 -6.01 16.02
C LEU A 114 -11.01 -5.66 14.55
N ALA A 115 -12.22 -5.20 14.21
CA ALA A 115 -12.60 -4.80 12.86
C ALA A 115 -11.73 -3.66 12.31
N VAL A 116 -11.28 -2.76 13.17
CA VAL A 116 -10.54 -1.54 12.77
C VAL A 116 -9.03 -1.62 13.03
N GLN A 117 -8.51 -2.78 13.43
CA GLN A 117 -7.07 -2.98 13.59
C GLN A 117 -6.33 -2.89 12.25
N ASP A 118 -5.08 -2.44 12.31
CA ASP A 118 -4.20 -2.29 11.15
C ASP A 118 -4.06 -3.60 10.35
N GLY A 119 -3.86 -4.73 11.04
CA GLY A 119 -3.77 -6.02 10.39
C GLY A 119 -5.08 -6.44 9.68
N THR A 120 -6.24 -6.05 10.20
CA THR A 120 -7.54 -6.29 9.54
C THR A 120 -7.66 -5.47 8.27
N MET A 121 -7.39 -4.17 8.32
CA MET A 121 -7.46 -3.29 7.15
C MET A 121 -6.48 -3.73 6.06
N ASN A 122 -5.24 -4.03 6.43
CA ASN A 122 -4.20 -4.51 5.52
C ASN A 122 -4.55 -5.87 4.89
N SER A 123 -5.16 -6.78 5.65
CA SER A 123 -5.65 -8.04 5.10
C SER A 123 -6.76 -7.84 4.07
N VAL A 124 -7.74 -6.97 4.38
CA VAL A 124 -8.87 -6.71 3.50
C VAL A 124 -8.42 -6.03 2.20
N ILE A 125 -7.54 -5.03 2.27
CA ILE A 125 -7.07 -4.34 1.06
C ILE A 125 -6.18 -5.25 0.19
N THR A 126 -5.38 -6.13 0.80
CA THR A 126 -4.59 -7.10 0.01
C THR A 126 -5.48 -8.16 -0.63
N LEU A 127 -6.52 -8.64 0.06
CA LEU A 127 -7.53 -9.51 -0.57
C LEU A 127 -8.24 -8.80 -1.73
N ALA A 128 -8.53 -7.49 -1.61
CA ALA A 128 -9.07 -6.72 -2.73
C ALA A 128 -8.14 -6.76 -3.96
N ALA A 129 -6.83 -6.60 -3.75
CA ALA A 129 -5.83 -6.65 -4.81
C ALA A 129 -5.71 -8.05 -5.44
N ILE A 130 -5.72 -9.10 -4.61
CA ILE A 130 -5.69 -10.49 -5.09
C ILE A 130 -6.92 -10.80 -5.95
N GLU A 131 -8.12 -10.45 -5.47
CA GLU A 131 -9.35 -10.70 -6.21
C GLU A 131 -9.43 -9.88 -7.50
N PHE A 132 -8.92 -8.65 -7.50
CA PHE A 132 -8.78 -7.86 -8.72
C PHE A 132 -7.84 -8.54 -9.73
N GLY A 133 -6.67 -9.03 -9.28
CA GLY A 133 -5.72 -9.74 -10.13
C GLY A 133 -6.29 -11.03 -10.75
N LYS A 134 -7.26 -11.66 -10.09
CA LYS A 134 -8.03 -12.81 -10.62
C LYS A 134 -9.15 -12.42 -11.59
N GLY A 135 -9.41 -11.12 -11.78
CA GLY A 135 -10.53 -10.61 -12.57
C GLY A 135 -11.86 -10.51 -11.81
N ASN A 136 -11.88 -10.80 -10.50
CA ASN A 136 -13.07 -10.72 -9.66
C ASN A 136 -13.34 -9.29 -9.17
N VAL A 137 -13.53 -8.36 -10.12
CA VAL A 137 -13.63 -6.90 -9.86
C VAL A 137 -14.74 -6.56 -8.87
N MET A 138 -15.88 -7.25 -8.92
CA MET A 138 -16.99 -7.01 -7.98
C MET A 138 -16.64 -7.39 -6.54
N ILE A 139 -15.90 -8.49 -6.35
CA ILE A 139 -15.43 -8.93 -5.04
C ILE A 139 -14.36 -7.96 -4.51
N SER A 140 -13.46 -7.53 -5.39
CA SER A 140 -12.46 -6.49 -5.07
C SER A 140 -13.13 -5.20 -4.59
N ARG A 141 -14.14 -4.70 -5.31
CA ARG A 141 -14.90 -3.50 -4.93
C ARG A 141 -15.59 -3.66 -3.57
N MET A 142 -16.20 -4.82 -3.31
CA MET A 142 -16.78 -5.12 -1.99
C MET A 142 -15.74 -5.04 -0.86
N HIS A 143 -14.52 -5.52 -1.08
CA HIS A 143 -13.43 -5.37 -0.10
C HIS A 143 -13.01 -3.92 0.10
N ILE A 144 -12.93 -3.13 -0.98
CA ILE A 144 -12.62 -1.69 -0.92
C ILE A 144 -13.68 -0.93 -0.12
N ASP A 145 -14.97 -1.17 -0.39
CA ASP A 145 -16.07 -0.58 0.39
C ASP A 145 -16.04 -1.02 1.86
N GLY A 146 -15.63 -2.27 2.10
CA GLY A 146 -15.37 -2.79 3.43
C GLY A 146 -14.30 -1.99 4.18
N VAL A 147 -13.12 -1.82 3.58
CA VAL A 147 -12.01 -1.12 4.25
C VAL A 147 -12.29 0.37 4.41
N LYS A 148 -12.99 1.02 3.47
CA LYS A 148 -13.41 2.44 3.61
C LYS A 148 -14.26 2.64 4.86
N ARG A 149 -15.25 1.76 5.11
CA ARG A 149 -16.05 1.80 6.36
C ARG A 149 -15.22 1.58 7.61
N MET A 150 -14.20 0.72 7.56
CA MET A 150 -13.28 0.53 8.69
C MET A 150 -12.47 1.81 8.96
N VAL A 151 -12.01 2.49 7.91
CA VAL A 151 -11.29 3.77 8.01
C VAL A 151 -12.20 4.85 8.62
N ASP A 152 -13.44 4.96 8.16
CA ASP A 152 -14.42 5.92 8.71
C ASP A 152 -14.70 5.66 10.19
N THR A 153 -14.84 4.38 10.57
CA THR A 153 -15.02 3.97 11.97
C THR A 153 -13.82 4.36 12.85
N ARG A 154 -12.61 4.40 12.28
CA ARG A 154 -11.39 4.85 12.97
C ARG A 154 -11.20 6.38 12.94
N GLY A 155 -12.17 7.13 12.41
CA GLY A 155 -12.14 8.59 12.35
C GLY A 155 -11.52 9.18 11.08
N GLY A 156 -11.33 8.36 10.04
CA GLY A 156 -10.76 8.77 8.76
C GLY A 156 -9.31 8.35 8.56
N ILE A 157 -8.81 8.52 7.33
CA ILE A 157 -7.49 8.01 6.93
C ILE A 157 -6.34 8.75 7.64
N CYS A 158 -6.53 10.01 8.03
CA CYS A 158 -5.58 10.72 8.89
C CYS A 158 -5.41 10.02 10.24
N SER A 159 -6.50 9.60 10.88
CA SER A 159 -6.45 8.89 12.17
C SER A 159 -5.78 7.53 12.05
N VAL A 160 -6.01 6.80 10.95
CA VAL A 160 -5.27 5.56 10.64
C VAL A 160 -3.77 5.84 10.58
N ARG A 161 -3.35 6.88 9.84
CA ARG A 161 -1.94 7.23 9.64
C ARG A 161 -1.22 7.54 10.95
N GLN A 162 -1.88 8.22 11.89
CA GLN A 162 -1.28 8.57 13.19
C GLN A 162 -0.79 7.34 13.96
N THR A 163 -1.53 6.22 13.85
CA THR A 163 -1.18 4.96 14.51
C THR A 163 -0.41 3.99 13.61
N SER A 164 -0.66 4.02 12.30
CA SER A 164 -0.01 3.13 11.33
C SER A 164 0.13 3.82 9.97
N PRO A 165 1.27 4.50 9.72
CA PRO A 165 1.54 5.16 8.45
C PRO A 165 1.52 4.20 7.26
N LEU A 166 1.99 2.96 7.46
CA LEU A 166 1.96 1.91 6.43
C LEU A 166 0.53 1.55 6.04
N THR A 167 -0.35 1.30 7.01
CA THR A 167 -1.75 0.94 6.74
C THR A 167 -2.46 2.05 5.98
N ALA A 168 -2.24 3.31 6.38
CA ALA A 168 -2.80 4.45 5.66
C ALA A 168 -2.35 4.50 4.20
N ARG A 169 -1.05 4.27 3.92
CA ARG A 169 -0.53 4.19 2.53
C ARG A 169 -1.17 3.04 1.76
N MET A 170 -1.21 1.86 2.35
CA MET A 170 -1.74 0.66 1.69
C MET A 170 -3.21 0.86 1.32
N VAL A 171 -4.01 1.33 2.27
CA VAL A 171 -5.44 1.53 2.05
C VAL A 171 -5.70 2.61 1.01
N SER A 172 -5.04 3.78 1.09
CA SER A 172 -5.28 4.86 0.12
C SER A 172 -4.75 4.53 -1.27
N TRP A 173 -3.52 4.03 -1.36
CA TRP A 173 -2.85 3.75 -2.64
C TRP A 173 -3.52 2.60 -3.39
N VAL A 174 -3.72 1.45 -2.74
CA VAL A 174 -4.30 0.28 -3.40
C VAL A 174 -5.77 0.54 -3.76
N SER A 175 -6.56 1.18 -2.90
CA SER A 175 -7.95 1.49 -3.24
C SER A 175 -8.04 2.37 -4.48
N MET A 176 -7.16 3.37 -4.61
CA MET A 176 -7.08 4.23 -5.80
C MET A 176 -6.69 3.45 -7.05
N LEU A 177 -5.66 2.60 -6.98
CA LEU A 177 -5.22 1.81 -8.12
C LEU A 177 -6.30 0.85 -8.63
N LEU A 178 -6.97 0.12 -7.72
CA LEU A 178 -7.96 -0.90 -8.10
C LEU A 178 -9.28 -0.30 -8.61
N THR A 179 -9.61 0.92 -8.20
CA THR A 179 -10.83 1.62 -8.66
C THR A 179 -10.57 2.55 -9.84
N GLY A 180 -9.31 2.85 -10.14
CA GLY A 180 -8.91 3.79 -11.19
C GLY A 180 -8.99 5.26 -10.79
N GLY A 181 -9.29 5.59 -9.53
CA GLY A 181 -9.41 6.99 -9.08
C GLY A 181 -9.43 7.16 -7.56
N PRO A 182 -9.24 8.39 -7.06
CA PRO A 182 -9.17 8.69 -5.62
C PRO A 182 -10.37 8.17 -4.82
N GLN A 183 -10.10 7.49 -3.71
CA GLN A 183 -11.14 6.91 -2.84
C GLN A 183 -11.32 7.63 -1.51
N PHE A 184 -10.44 8.58 -1.20
CA PHE A 184 -10.43 9.35 0.03
C PHE A 184 -10.22 10.83 -0.29
N GLU A 185 -10.89 11.70 0.45
CA GLU A 185 -10.59 13.14 0.41
C GLU A 185 -9.17 13.41 0.93
N THR A 186 -8.64 14.59 0.61
CA THR A 186 -7.37 15.10 1.15
C THR A 186 -7.64 16.11 2.25
N GLN A 187 -6.69 16.27 3.19
CA GLN A 187 -6.72 17.42 4.10
C GLN A 187 -6.57 18.73 3.33
N ASP A 188 -7.02 19.85 3.90
CA ASP A 188 -6.72 21.16 3.35
C ASP A 188 -5.22 21.48 3.43
N ASP A 189 -4.81 22.62 2.87
CA ASP A 189 -3.40 23.00 2.83
C ASP A 189 -2.82 23.40 4.20
N TYR A 190 -3.67 23.51 5.22
CA TYR A 190 -3.29 23.78 6.61
C TYR A 190 -3.23 22.49 7.45
N GLY A 191 -3.48 21.33 6.84
CA GLY A 191 -3.49 20.03 7.52
C GLY A 191 -4.79 19.75 8.29
N THR A 192 -5.87 20.46 7.97
CA THR A 192 -7.19 20.26 8.59
C THR A 192 -8.00 19.23 7.81
N GLY A 193 -8.73 18.38 8.54
CA GLY A 193 -9.65 17.40 7.99
C GLY A 193 -9.28 15.95 8.31
N ARG A 194 -10.18 15.03 7.95
CA ARG A 194 -10.03 13.58 8.22
C ARG A 194 -9.43 12.80 7.04
N GLY A 195 -9.18 13.49 5.92
CA GLY A 195 -8.65 12.96 4.67
C GLY A 195 -7.17 12.62 4.71
N ILE A 196 -6.59 12.33 3.54
CA ILE A 196 -5.17 12.02 3.38
C ILE A 196 -4.36 13.27 3.77
N PRO A 197 -3.48 13.18 4.77
CA PRO A 197 -2.60 14.29 5.14
C PRO A 197 -1.44 14.41 4.16
N SER A 198 -0.96 15.64 3.94
CA SER A 198 0.27 15.89 3.19
C SER A 198 1.52 15.63 4.02
N VAL A 199 2.69 15.77 3.39
CA VAL A 199 3.98 15.84 4.09
C VAL A 199 4.12 17.20 4.81
N PRO A 200 4.86 17.30 5.92
CA PRO A 200 5.05 18.56 6.65
C PRO A 200 5.59 19.70 5.77
N GLU A 201 6.45 19.38 4.81
CA GLU A 201 7.04 20.33 3.87
C GLU A 201 5.99 21.03 2.99
N TRP A 202 4.82 20.42 2.78
CA TRP A 202 3.69 20.98 2.02
C TRP A 202 3.03 22.18 2.72
N CYS A 203 2.94 22.12 4.05
CA CYS A 203 2.24 23.11 4.87
C CYS A 203 3.09 24.35 5.15
N LEU A 204 4.37 24.34 4.76
CA LEU A 204 5.25 25.49 4.92
C LEU A 204 4.91 26.55 3.88
N ASP A 205 4.82 27.81 4.31
CA ASP A 205 4.48 28.91 3.42
C ASP A 205 5.44 29.01 2.22
N PRO A 206 4.90 29.31 1.02
CA PRO A 206 5.72 29.68 -0.12
C PRO A 206 6.57 30.89 0.24
N PRO A 207 7.88 30.92 -0.11
CA PRO A 207 8.63 32.15 -0.01
C PRO A 207 7.97 33.23 -0.88
N ILE A 208 7.58 34.35 -0.27
CA ILE A 208 6.81 35.48 -0.84
C ILE A 208 7.40 36.06 -2.16
N ARG A 209 8.63 35.70 -2.53
CA ARG A 209 9.47 36.48 -3.46
C ARG A 209 9.85 35.84 -4.79
N ARG A 210 9.21 34.77 -5.29
CA ARG A 210 9.74 34.09 -6.50
C ARG A 210 8.79 33.83 -7.66
N LEU A 211 7.54 34.26 -7.60
CA LEU A 211 6.60 34.07 -8.70
C LEU A 211 5.97 35.40 -9.05
N ASP A 212 6.36 35.94 -10.20
CA ASP A 212 5.54 36.91 -10.91
C ASP A 212 4.29 36.14 -11.41
N PRO A 213 3.08 36.44 -10.91
CA PRO A 213 1.85 35.74 -11.30
C PRO A 213 1.57 35.79 -12.81
N SER A 214 2.17 36.75 -13.51
CA SER A 214 1.94 36.99 -14.94
C SER A 214 2.46 35.89 -15.86
N TYR A 215 3.52 35.15 -15.50
CA TYR A 215 4.16 34.18 -16.40
C TYR A 215 3.36 32.89 -16.65
N PHE A 216 2.41 32.57 -15.76
CA PHE A 216 1.63 31.33 -15.84
C PHE A 216 0.11 31.56 -15.72
N SER A 217 -0.32 32.81 -15.55
CA SER A 217 -1.73 33.22 -15.57
C SER A 217 -2.45 32.73 -16.83
N ASP A 218 -1.73 32.65 -17.95
CA ASP A 218 -2.29 32.22 -19.24
C ASP A 218 -2.28 30.68 -19.43
N LEU A 219 -1.53 29.92 -18.62
CA LEU A 219 -1.30 28.48 -18.81
C LEU A 219 -2.14 27.58 -17.88
N MET A 220 -2.61 28.10 -16.74
CA MET A 220 -3.30 27.31 -15.70
C MET A 220 -4.61 27.99 -15.30
N THR A 221 -5.72 27.59 -15.93
CA THR A 221 -7.07 28.14 -15.65
C THR A 221 -7.62 27.68 -14.30
N ASP A 222 -7.11 26.56 -13.75
CA ASP A 222 -7.59 25.97 -12.50
C ASP A 222 -6.71 26.39 -11.29
N LYS A 223 -7.33 27.11 -10.35
CA LYS A 223 -6.71 27.58 -9.10
C LYS A 223 -6.18 26.45 -8.21
N ALA A 224 -6.85 25.29 -8.19
CA ALA A 224 -6.42 24.12 -7.40
C ALA A 224 -5.15 23.50 -8.00
N VAL A 225 -5.10 23.35 -9.32
CA VAL A 225 -3.90 22.87 -10.04
C VAL A 225 -2.72 23.82 -9.81
N TRP A 226 -2.96 25.13 -9.93
CA TRP A 226 -1.95 26.15 -9.66
C TRP A 226 -1.39 26.06 -8.23
N ASN A 227 -2.26 25.96 -7.23
CA ASN A 227 -1.84 25.84 -5.83
C ASN A 227 -0.98 24.58 -5.59
N VAL A 228 -1.39 23.43 -6.16
CA VAL A 228 -0.59 22.20 -6.06
C VAL A 228 0.78 22.36 -6.71
N PHE A 229 0.85 22.98 -7.89
CA PHE A 229 2.12 23.24 -8.58
C PHE A 229 3.08 24.10 -7.75
N ILE A 230 2.60 25.21 -7.19
CA ILE A 230 3.42 26.09 -6.34
C ILE A 230 3.95 25.34 -5.11
N ARG A 231 3.09 24.57 -4.44
CA ARG A 231 3.49 23.81 -3.24
C ARG A 231 4.47 22.69 -3.57
N LEU A 232 4.26 21.96 -4.66
CA LEU A 232 5.20 20.96 -5.14
C LEU A 232 6.57 21.56 -5.43
N ARG A 233 6.62 22.69 -6.15
CA ARG A 233 7.86 23.41 -6.41
C ARG A 233 8.60 23.74 -5.11
N ASN A 234 7.89 24.30 -4.13
CA ASN A 234 8.50 24.65 -2.83
C ASN A 234 9.01 23.43 -2.07
N VAL A 235 8.25 22.33 -2.07
CA VAL A 235 8.67 21.07 -1.46
C VAL A 235 9.96 20.55 -2.10
N PHE A 236 10.03 20.56 -3.44
CA PHE A 236 11.22 20.08 -4.16
C PHE A 236 12.42 21.03 -4.07
N GLU A 237 12.20 22.35 -4.01
CA GLU A 237 13.28 23.33 -3.72
C GLU A 237 13.90 23.05 -2.35
N ARG A 238 13.08 22.76 -1.32
CA ARG A 238 13.58 22.35 0.01
C ARG A 238 14.27 20.98 -0.02
N ALA A 239 13.75 20.05 -0.83
CA ALA A 239 14.31 18.71 -0.98
C ALA A 239 15.73 18.69 -1.57
N GLN A 240 16.16 19.77 -2.24
CA GLN A 240 17.55 19.93 -2.69
C GLN A 240 18.54 20.06 -1.52
N VAL A 241 18.08 20.57 -0.35
CA VAL A 241 18.90 20.72 0.85
C VAL A 241 18.72 19.51 1.78
N VAL A 242 17.48 19.09 1.99
CA VAL A 242 17.14 17.92 2.84
C VAL A 242 16.30 16.95 2.02
N PRO A 243 16.90 15.88 1.47
CA PRO A 243 16.18 14.93 0.62
C PRO A 243 14.98 14.29 1.32
N LEU A 244 13.89 14.09 0.57
CA LEU A 244 12.73 13.36 1.06
C LEU A 244 13.05 11.87 1.19
N SER A 245 12.58 11.24 2.26
CA SER A 245 12.58 9.77 2.33
C SER A 245 11.62 9.18 1.29
N THR A 246 11.83 7.92 0.94
CA THR A 246 10.97 7.15 0.02
C THR A 246 9.50 7.13 0.50
N THR A 247 9.28 7.07 1.81
CA THR A 247 7.96 7.13 2.44
C THR A 247 7.32 8.51 2.38
N LYS A 248 8.09 9.60 2.52
CA LYS A 248 7.58 10.97 2.32
C LYS A 248 7.25 11.24 0.86
N LEU A 249 8.08 10.75 -0.07
CA LEU A 249 7.81 10.86 -1.50
C LEU A 249 6.51 10.14 -1.89
N HIS A 250 6.29 8.94 -1.36
CA HIS A 250 5.01 8.23 -1.52
C HIS A 250 3.86 9.04 -0.91
N ASP A 251 3.96 9.48 0.36
CA ASP A 251 2.90 10.28 1.01
C ASP A 251 2.52 11.52 0.17
N LEU A 252 3.53 12.25 -0.35
CA LEU A 252 3.32 13.41 -1.22
C LEU A 252 2.64 13.05 -2.53
N THR A 253 3.10 11.97 -3.19
CA THR A 253 2.53 11.50 -4.46
C THR A 253 1.07 11.08 -4.26
N CYS A 254 0.79 10.29 -3.23
CA CYS A 254 -0.55 9.83 -2.91
C CYS A 254 -1.49 11.01 -2.63
N PHE A 255 -1.04 11.99 -1.84
CA PHE A 255 -1.80 13.21 -1.55
C PHE A 255 -2.13 13.99 -2.83
N VAL A 256 -1.14 14.25 -3.69
CA VAL A 256 -1.33 15.02 -4.92
C VAL A 256 -2.27 14.32 -5.89
N LEU A 257 -2.12 13.00 -6.08
CA LEU A 257 -3.02 12.24 -6.94
C LEU A 257 -4.45 12.28 -6.42
N HIS A 258 -4.67 12.15 -5.11
CA HIS A 258 -6.00 12.26 -4.51
C HIS A 258 -6.58 13.69 -4.55
N ARG A 259 -5.72 14.72 -4.60
CA ARG A 259 -6.14 16.13 -4.70
C ARG A 259 -6.55 16.51 -6.12
N LEU A 260 -5.83 16.01 -7.13
CA LEU A 260 -5.98 16.48 -8.51
C LEU A 260 -6.85 15.57 -9.39
N LEU A 261 -6.88 14.27 -9.13
CA LEU A 261 -7.65 13.35 -9.96
C LEU A 261 -9.13 13.39 -9.59
N PRO A 262 -10.05 13.24 -10.57
CA PRO A 262 -11.47 13.14 -10.29
C PRO A 262 -11.78 11.82 -9.57
N ALA A 263 -12.63 11.87 -8.55
CA ALA A 263 -13.03 10.68 -7.78
C ALA A 263 -13.81 9.62 -8.58
N ASN A 264 -14.26 9.96 -9.79
CA ASN A 264 -15.04 9.08 -10.67
C ASN A 264 -14.62 9.30 -12.14
N PRO A 265 -13.59 8.60 -12.64
CA PRO A 265 -13.41 8.50 -14.08
C PRO A 265 -14.49 7.56 -14.63
N ASP A 266 -15.26 8.01 -15.62
CA ASP A 266 -16.28 7.19 -16.28
C ASP A 266 -15.68 5.87 -16.78
N LEU A 267 -15.99 4.78 -16.07
CA LEU A 267 -15.54 3.41 -16.35
C LEU A 267 -16.04 2.83 -17.69
N THR A 268 -16.79 3.61 -18.48
CA THR A 268 -17.26 3.22 -19.82
C THR A 268 -16.16 3.26 -20.89
N THR A 269 -15.03 3.92 -20.64
CA THR A 269 -13.96 4.08 -21.65
C THR A 269 -12.84 3.03 -21.59
N LEU A 270 -12.76 2.22 -20.52
CA LEU A 270 -11.72 1.18 -20.35
C LEU A 270 -12.13 -0.22 -20.84
N VAL A 271 -13.37 -0.40 -21.33
CA VAL A 271 -13.89 -1.70 -21.81
C VAL A 271 -13.30 -2.10 -23.18
N GLY A 272 -12.53 -1.22 -23.84
CA GLY A 272 -12.05 -1.41 -25.21
C GLY A 272 -10.60 -1.88 -25.40
N SER A 273 -9.81 -2.12 -24.34
CA SER A 273 -8.40 -2.53 -24.51
C SER A 273 -8.12 -3.89 -23.89
N PRO A 274 -7.44 -4.81 -24.62
CA PRO A 274 -7.19 -6.15 -24.12
C PRO A 274 -6.41 -6.10 -22.81
N VAL A 275 -6.82 -6.98 -21.91
CA VAL A 275 -6.17 -7.37 -20.67
C VAL A 275 -4.74 -7.85 -20.99
N THR A 276 -3.78 -6.94 -21.01
CA THR A 276 -2.36 -7.29 -21.16
C THR A 276 -1.39 -6.46 -20.30
N GLU A 277 -1.85 -5.48 -19.52
CA GLU A 277 -0.93 -4.56 -18.80
C GLU A 277 -1.01 -4.53 -17.27
N PHE A 278 -1.80 -5.40 -16.62
CA PHE A 278 -1.67 -5.57 -15.15
C PHE A 278 -0.54 -6.52 -14.75
N GLY A 279 0.05 -7.25 -15.71
CA GLY A 279 1.32 -7.98 -15.54
C GLY A 279 2.59 -7.12 -15.72
N THR A 280 2.44 -5.83 -16.02
CA THR A 280 3.59 -4.97 -16.42
C THR A 280 4.01 -3.97 -15.32
N ILE A 281 3.18 -3.74 -14.30
CA ILE A 281 3.54 -2.84 -13.19
C ILE A 281 4.57 -3.50 -12.24
N GLY A 282 4.60 -4.83 -12.16
CA GLY A 282 5.64 -5.57 -11.44
C GLY A 282 6.92 -5.83 -12.26
N ASN A 283 6.84 -5.85 -13.59
CA ASN A 283 7.95 -6.28 -14.46
C ASN A 283 8.81 -5.14 -15.04
N ARG A 284 8.45 -3.86 -14.82
CA ARG A 284 9.32 -2.72 -15.21
C ARG A 284 10.28 -2.24 -14.12
N ILE A 285 10.41 -2.98 -13.02
CA ILE A 285 11.30 -2.65 -11.89
C ILE A 285 12.40 -3.71 -11.69
N SER A 286 12.62 -4.57 -12.69
CA SER A 286 13.75 -5.49 -12.73
C SER A 286 14.14 -5.74 -14.19
N GLY A 287 14.92 -4.84 -14.79
CA GLY A 287 15.24 -4.97 -16.21
C GLY A 287 16.02 -3.85 -16.87
N THR A 288 16.93 -3.18 -16.13
CA THR A 288 18.30 -2.82 -16.55
C THR A 288 19.13 -2.67 -15.30
#